data_AF-A0A946KDQ2-F1
#
_entry.id   AF-A0A946KDQ2-F1
#
_cell.length_a   1.000
_cell.length_b   1.000
_cell.length_c   1.000
_cell.angle_alpha   90.00
_cell.angle_beta   90.00
_cell.angle_gamma   90.00
#
_symmetry.space_group_name_H-M   'P 1'
#
loop_
_entity.id
_entity.type
_entity.pdbx_description
1 polymer ?
#
loop_
_entity_poly.entity_id
_entity_poly.type
_entity_poly.pdbx_seq_one_letter_code
_entity_poly.pdbx_strand_id
1 'polypeptide(L)'
;MFPLLADAAGTLAALSSDWTQNTPLQSVTLYLFFAGTVAMGTGAAYFLLMRNNVDVAYRSTMVCAGLVCGIACFHYFKMTHVYQESGGQFPTALRYIDWL
;
A
#
# COMPACT_ATOMS: atom_id res chain seq x y z
N MET A 1 -2.42 26.58 -31.11
CA MET A 1 -3.27 26.22 -29.96
C MET A 1 -3.31 24.70 -29.92
N PHE A 2 -2.53 24.09 -29.04
CA PHE A 2 -2.39 22.64 -28.91
C PHE A 2 -3.70 22.07 -28.34
N PRO A 3 -4.32 21.03 -28.91
CA PRO A 3 -5.47 20.43 -28.28
C PRO A 3 -5.00 19.71 -27.02
N LEU A 4 -5.48 20.17 -25.86
CA LEU A 4 -5.53 19.39 -24.63
C LEU A 4 -6.40 18.18 -24.97
N LEU A 5 -5.77 17.03 -25.25
CA LEU A 5 -6.47 15.77 -25.22
C LEU A 5 -7.04 15.65 -23.81
N ALA A 6 -8.35 15.82 -23.70
CA ALA A 6 -9.09 15.30 -22.58
C ALA A 6 -8.62 13.85 -22.41
N ASP A 7 -7.96 13.59 -21.27
CA ASP A 7 -7.56 12.26 -20.87
C ASP A 7 -8.80 11.39 -21.05
N ALA A 8 -8.72 10.46 -21.99
CA ALA A 8 -9.80 9.54 -22.25
C ALA A 8 -9.93 8.72 -20.98
N ALA A 9 -10.87 9.13 -20.11
CA ALA A 9 -11.47 8.30 -19.09
C ALA A 9 -12.26 7.19 -19.81
N GLY A 10 -11.54 6.36 -20.58
CA GLY A 10 -11.95 5.00 -20.80
C GLY A 10 -12.00 4.40 -19.41
N THR A 11 -13.13 3.81 -19.07
CA THR A 11 -13.24 2.87 -17.96
C THR A 11 -12.20 1.78 -18.19
N LEU A 12 -10.98 1.98 -17.70
CA LEU A 12 -9.95 0.97 -17.68
C LEU A 12 -10.52 -0.16 -16.83
N ALA A 13 -10.64 -1.35 -17.41
CA ALA A 13 -11.18 -2.50 -16.71
C ALA A 13 -10.37 -2.71 -15.43
N ALA A 14 -11.06 -2.97 -14.31
CA ALA A 14 -10.41 -3.27 -13.06
C ALA A 14 -9.48 -4.47 -13.24
N LEU A 15 -8.28 -4.38 -12.66
CA LEU A 15 -7.32 -5.48 -12.71
C LEU A 15 -7.87 -6.70 -11.96
N SER A 16 -7.55 -7.89 -12.45
CA SER A 16 -7.90 -9.13 -11.77
C SER A 16 -6.81 -9.52 -10.76
N SER A 17 -7.17 -10.21 -9.69
CA SER A 17 -6.20 -10.90 -8.84
C SER A 17 -5.56 -12.10 -9.54
N ASP A 18 -6.13 -12.58 -10.65
CA ASP A 18 -5.55 -13.64 -11.46
C ASP A 18 -4.37 -13.12 -12.28
N TRP A 19 -3.20 -13.72 -12.05
CA TRP A 19 -1.94 -13.32 -12.69
C TRP A 19 -2.01 -13.21 -14.22
N THR A 20 -2.71 -14.14 -14.86
CA THR A 20 -2.76 -14.29 -16.32
C THR A 20 -3.64 -13.25 -17.01
N GLN A 21 -4.45 -12.51 -16.25
CA GLN A 21 -5.44 -11.57 -16.78
C GLN A 21 -4.91 -10.13 -16.87
N ASN A 22 -3.72 -9.86 -16.33
CA ASN A 22 -3.08 -8.55 -16.44
C ASN A 22 -1.70 -8.66 -17.12
N THR A 23 -1.11 -7.52 -17.46
CA THR A 23 0.29 -7.51 -17.88
C THR A 23 1.19 -8.00 -16.73
N PRO A 24 2.36 -8.61 -17.02
CA PRO A 24 3.27 -9.09 -15.97
C PRO A 24 3.63 -8.00 -14.95
N LEU A 25 3.83 -6.76 -15.39
CA LEU A 25 4.17 -5.64 -14.51
C LEU A 25 3.02 -5.29 -13.54
N GLN A 26 1.78 -5.25 -14.04
CA GLN A 26 0.60 -4.99 -13.21
C GLN A 26 0.38 -6.09 -12.17
N SER A 27 0.52 -7.35 -12.59
CA SER A 27 0.41 -8.49 -11.68
C SER A 27 1.51 -8.41 -10.61
N VAL A 28 2.80 -8.29 -10.97
CA VAL A 28 3.88 -8.11 -9.98
C VAL A 28 3.56 -6.99 -8.98
N THR A 29 3.08 -5.85 -9.48
CA THR A 29 2.75 -4.68 -8.64
C THR A 29 1.63 -4.99 -7.64
N LEU A 30 0.55 -5.65 -8.05
CA LEU A 30 -0.53 -6.10 -7.16
C LEU A 30 -0.03 -7.06 -6.06
N TYR A 31 0.79 -8.04 -6.43
CA TYR A 31 1.34 -8.99 -5.46
C TYR A 31 2.31 -8.32 -4.49
N LEU A 32 3.08 -7.31 -4.94
CA LEU A 32 3.94 -6.53 -4.05
C LEU A 32 3.13 -5.64 -3.10
N PHE A 33 2.01 -5.06 -3.55
CA PHE A 33 1.08 -4.34 -2.68
C PHE A 33 0.49 -5.24 -1.60
N PHE A 34 0.10 -6.47 -1.96
CA PHE A 34 -0.35 -7.48 -1.00
C PHE A 34 0.75 -7.85 -0.01
N ALA A 35 1.95 -8.18 -0.50
CA ALA A 35 3.09 -8.53 0.34
C ALA A 35 3.46 -7.39 1.31
N GLY A 36 3.45 -6.14 0.83
CA GLY A 36 3.66 -4.96 1.65
C GLY A 36 2.60 -4.77 2.72
N THR A 37 1.31 -4.98 2.39
CA THR A 37 0.21 -4.91 3.36
C THR A 37 0.41 -5.91 4.49
N VAL A 38 0.70 -7.18 4.16
CA VAL A 38 0.93 -8.24 5.15
C VAL A 38 2.17 -7.93 6.00
N ALA A 39 3.28 -7.56 5.36
CA ALA A 39 4.53 -7.27 6.06
C ALA A 39 4.37 -6.11 7.08
N MET A 40 3.70 -5.03 6.69
CA MET A 40 3.45 -3.89 7.57
C MET A 40 2.48 -4.25 8.71
N GLY A 41 1.41 -5.00 8.42
CA GLY A 41 0.47 -5.46 9.45
C GLY A 41 1.12 -6.40 10.47
N THR A 42 1.90 -7.38 10.02
CA THR A 42 2.66 -8.27 10.91
C THR A 42 3.74 -7.52 11.68
N GLY A 43 4.42 -6.55 11.04
CA GLY A 43 5.38 -5.68 11.70
C GLY A 43 4.76 -4.85 12.82
N ALA A 44 3.58 -4.25 12.57
CA ALA A 44 2.83 -3.51 13.58
C ALA A 44 2.49 -4.39 14.79
N ALA A 45 1.96 -5.59 14.54
CA ALA A 45 1.66 -6.56 15.58
C ALA A 45 2.92 -6.95 16.37
N TYR A 46 4.03 -7.23 15.68
CA TYR A 46 5.30 -7.60 16.31
C TYR A 46 5.80 -6.51 17.26
N PHE A 47 5.87 -5.26 16.80
CA PHE A 47 6.37 -4.15 17.62
C PHE A 47 5.52 -3.92 18.87
N LEU A 48 4.20 -4.04 18.76
CA LEU A 48 3.29 -3.85 19.89
C LEU A 48 3.33 -5.04 20.87
N LEU A 49 3.38 -6.28 20.38
CA LEU A 49 3.44 -7.48 21.22
C LEU A 49 4.79 -7.62 21.93
N MET A 50 5.89 -7.26 21.26
CA MET A 50 7.24 -7.40 21.79
C MET A 50 7.70 -6.18 22.61
N ARG A 51 6.85 -5.17 22.82
CA ARG A 51 7.21 -3.95 23.56
C ARG A 51 7.77 -4.20 24.96
N ASN A 52 7.36 -5.27 25.63
CA ASN A 52 7.81 -5.57 27.00
C ASN A 52 9.15 -6.33 27.05
N ASN A 53 9.64 -6.81 25.90
CA ASN A 53 10.89 -7.56 25.78
C ASN A 53 12.11 -6.65 25.55
N VAL A 54 11.90 -5.34 25.51
CA VAL A 54 12.98 -4.34 25.46
C VAL A 54 13.05 -3.55 26.77
N ASP A 55 14.21 -2.92 27.01
CA ASP A 55 14.40 -2.01 28.14
C ASP A 55 13.33 -0.91 28.15
N VAL A 56 12.94 -0.47 29.35
CA VAL A 56 11.90 0.53 29.57
C VAL A 56 12.17 1.81 28.76
N ALA A 57 13.45 2.20 28.61
CA ALA A 57 13.85 3.38 27.84
C ALA A 57 13.45 3.34 26.35
N TYR A 58 13.29 2.16 25.75
CA TYR A 58 12.99 1.98 24.32
C TYR A 58 11.54 1.55 24.04
N ARG A 59 10.69 1.42 25.06
CA ARG A 59 9.31 0.96 24.85
C ARG A 59 8.47 1.97 24.06
N SER A 60 8.75 3.26 24.21
CA SER A 60 8.09 4.32 23.45
C SER A 60 8.42 4.24 21.96
N THR A 61 9.68 3.93 21.60
CA THR A 61 10.10 3.78 20.20
C THR A 61 9.47 2.54 19.57
N MET A 62 9.33 1.45 20.32
CA MET A 62 8.60 0.26 19.85
C MET A 62 7.12 0.57 19.55
N VAL A 63 6.45 1.34 20.40
CA VAL A 63 5.06 1.76 20.14
C VAL A 63 4.99 2.68 18.91
N CYS A 64 5.91 3.64 18.78
CA CYS A 64 5.99 4.51 17.60
C CYS A 64 6.19 3.71 16.31
N ALA A 65 7.12 2.75 16.30
CA ALA A 65 7.35 1.86 15.15
C ALA A 65 6.09 1.03 14.81
N GLY A 66 5.40 0.50 15.83
CA GLY A 66 4.13 -0.20 15.65
C GLY A 66 3.03 0.66 15.02
N LEU A 67 2.94 1.93 15.43
CA LEU A 67 1.99 2.89 14.85
C LEU A 67 2.31 3.20 13.38
N VAL A 68 3.59 3.48 13.06
CA VAL A 68 4.02 3.74 11.67
C VAL A 68 3.72 2.54 10.78
N CYS A 69 4.06 1.32 11.21
CA CYS A 69 3.73 0.10 10.46
C CYS A 69 2.21 -0.10 10.32
N GLY A 70 1.42 0.20 11.36
CA GLY A 70 -0.03 0.08 11.32
C GLY A 70 -0.68 1.06 10.33
N ILE A 71 -0.23 2.31 10.32
CA ILE A 71 -0.68 3.34 9.36
C ILE A 71 -0.31 2.93 7.94
N ALA A 72 0.91 2.46 7.72
CA ALA A 72 1.36 1.96 6.42
C ALA A 72 0.51 0.78 5.95
N CYS A 73 0.19 -0.18 6.83
CA CYS A 73 -0.68 -1.31 6.50
C CYS A 73 -2.04 -0.86 5.94
N PHE A 74 -2.68 0.12 6.58
CA PHE A 74 -3.95 0.67 6.10
C PHE A 74 -3.81 1.34 4.72
N HIS A 75 -2.77 2.15 4.53
CA HIS A 75 -2.54 2.82 3.25
C HIS A 75 -2.22 1.83 2.14
N TYR A 76 -1.39 0.81 2.39
CA TYR A 76 -1.08 -0.24 1.41
C TYR A 76 -2.34 -1.02 1.00
N PHE A 77 -3.21 -1.36 1.94
CA PHE A 77 -4.50 -1.98 1.64
C PHE A 77 -5.34 -1.08 0.71
N LYS A 78 -5.49 0.20 1.04
CA LYS A 78 -6.21 1.16 0.19
C LYS A 78 -5.57 1.36 -1.19
N MET A 79 -4.25 1.48 -1.25
CA MET A 79 -3.52 1.65 -2.51
C MET A 79 -3.70 0.43 -3.42
N THR A 80 -3.77 -0.78 -2.86
CA THR A 80 -4.08 -2.01 -3.60
C THR A 80 -5.42 -1.88 -4.32
N HIS A 81 -6.47 -1.49 -3.60
CA HIS A 81 -7.81 -1.32 -4.17
C HIS A 81 -7.83 -0.25 -5.26
N VAL A 82 -7.26 0.92 -5.03
CA VAL A 82 -7.24 2.00 -6.03
C VAL A 82 -6.44 1.60 -7.27
N TYR A 83 -5.29 0.93 -7.10
CA TYR A 83 -4.50 0.44 -8.21
C TYR A 83 -5.27 -0.58 -9.04
N GLN A 84 -6.03 -1.47 -8.38
CA GLN A 84 -6.86 -2.47 -9.04
C GLN A 84 -8.03 -1.83 -9.79
N GLU A 85 -8.81 -0.98 -9.14
CA GLU A 85 -10.02 -0.35 -9.72
C GLU A 85 -9.70 0.64 -10.84
N SER A 86 -8.52 1.25 -10.83
CA SER A 86 -8.09 2.20 -11.86
C SER A 86 -7.43 1.55 -13.08
N GLY A 87 -7.40 0.21 -13.16
CA GLY A 87 -6.75 -0.51 -14.26
C GLY A 87 -5.22 -0.36 -14.25
N GLY A 88 -4.62 -0.15 -13.07
CA GLY A 88 -3.18 -0.07 -12.88
C GLY A 88 -2.59 1.33 -12.86
N GLN A 89 -3.40 2.37 -12.59
CA GLN A 89 -2.87 3.71 -12.33
C GLN A 89 -2.30 3.78 -10.92
N PHE A 90 -1.06 4.26 -10.80
CA PHE A 90 -0.39 4.31 -9.50
C PHE A 90 -1.01 5.39 -8.60
N PRO A 91 -1.41 5.05 -7.36
CA PRO A 91 -2.12 5.98 -6.46
C PRO A 91 -1.14 6.95 -5.75
N THR A 92 -0.52 7.85 -6.51
CA THR A 92 0.50 8.79 -6.02
C THR A 92 0.02 9.63 -4.83
N ALA A 93 -1.21 10.14 -4.89
CA ALA A 93 -1.77 10.94 -3.79
C ALA A 93 -1.87 10.16 -2.47
N LEU A 94 -2.33 8.90 -2.51
CA LEU A 94 -2.38 8.05 -1.31
C LEU A 94 -0.98 7.75 -0.76
N ARG A 95 0.02 7.63 -1.64
CA ARG A 95 1.41 7.43 -1.22
C ARG A 95 1.95 8.63 -0.46
N TYR A 96 1.64 9.85 -0.90
CA TYR A 96 2.06 11.05 -0.17
C TYR A 96 1.34 11.21 1.16
N ILE A 97 0.07 10.80 1.26
CA ILE A 97 -0.66 10.82 2.53
C ILE A 97 -0.05 9.83 3.55
N ASP A 98 0.42 8.67 3.09
CA ASP A 98 1.13 7.68 3.93
C ASP A 98 2.47 8.20 4.49
N TRP A 99 3.14 9.09 3.75
CA TRP A 99 4.46 9.60 4.11
C TRP A 99 4.46 10.82 5.02
N LEU A 100 3.35 11.56 5.08
CA LEU A 100 3.20 12.78 5.87
C LEU A 100 2.64 12.48 7.27
#